data_AF-A0A1G1ZFA7-F1
#
_entry.id   AF-A0A1G1ZFA7-F1
#
_cell.length_a   1.000
_cell.length_b   1.000
_cell.length_c   1.000
_cell.angle_alpha   90.00
_cell.angle_beta   90.00
_cell.angle_gamma   90.00
#
_symmetry.space_group_name_H-M   'P 1'
#
loop_
_entity.id
_entity.type
_entity.pdbx_description
1 polymer ?
#
loop_
_entity_poly.entity_id
_entity_poly.type
_entity_poly.pdbx_seq_one_letter_code
_entity_poly.pdbx_strand_id
1 'polypeptide(L)'
;MNPIRLFLIIVGLLIAVVGVYAYINGLGGIIAFKERNMPEEIKNFLSKLPSLPKESRAPDLVGIQDWLNSEPLILKELRGRVVLIDFWTYSCINCIRTLPHVEGWHEKYKGNDFVLIGVHTPEFDFEKKKENVAEAIKKYHLTYPVALDNDYRTWNAFANRYWPAHYLIDKDGYIRYKHFGEGSYAETESAIQQLLLESGQLSIDKFAEIKEPPPDADFSRIGTPEIYLGYKRLSNIGNMDKNALPNKPFNFYEPENIEDNRFYFSGTWNIQPEFSEFVGDKGKLIIRYKANKVNIVLSAKDDKPVKVIVKLDGVYLTENNKGKNVIIENGKSVSVIQFSQLYNFSNTGDDYGWHTLELDLDSPGLRAFAFTFG
;
A
#
# COMPACT_ATOMS: atom_id res chain seq x y z
N MET A 1 41.37 -58.27 -7.36
CA MET A 1 40.71 -57.23 -8.20
C MET A 1 41.59 -57.02 -9.42
N ASN A 2 41.06 -57.12 -10.64
CA ASN A 2 41.86 -57.04 -11.87
C ASN A 2 42.59 -55.67 -11.92
N PRO A 3 43.92 -55.61 -12.08
CA PRO A 3 44.68 -54.36 -12.08
C PRO A 3 44.19 -53.36 -13.14
N ILE A 4 43.63 -53.84 -14.25
CA ILE A 4 43.03 -53.02 -15.30
C ILE A 4 41.74 -52.34 -14.80
N ARG A 5 40.92 -53.03 -14.00
CA ARG A 5 39.70 -52.44 -13.42
C ARG A 5 40.02 -51.36 -12.38
N LEU A 6 41.04 -51.55 -11.56
CA LEU A 6 41.46 -50.55 -10.58
C LEU A 6 42.00 -49.29 -11.27
N PHE A 7 42.79 -49.46 -12.33
CA PHE A 7 43.29 -48.35 -13.14
C PHE A 7 42.15 -47.53 -13.78
N LEU A 8 41.16 -48.19 -14.37
CA LEU A 8 40.00 -47.50 -14.99
C LEU A 8 39.14 -46.73 -13.97
N ILE A 9 38.97 -47.25 -12.75
CA ILE A 9 38.23 -46.56 -11.68
C ILE A 9 38.97 -45.31 -11.22
N ILE A 10 40.30 -45.39 -11.05
CA ILE A 10 41.13 -44.25 -10.64
C ILE A 10 41.12 -43.17 -11.72
N VAL A 11 41.24 -43.53 -13.00
CA VAL A 11 41.17 -42.58 -14.12
C VAL A 11 39.78 -41.93 -14.20
N GLY A 12 38.70 -42.69 -14.00
CA GLY A 12 37.34 -42.16 -13.99
C GLY A 12 37.09 -41.15 -12.86
N LEU A 13 37.59 -41.44 -11.65
CA LEU A 13 37.52 -40.50 -10.51
C LEU A 13 38.33 -39.23 -10.75
N LEU A 14 39.52 -39.34 -11.35
CA LEU A 14 40.35 -38.18 -11.67
C LEU A 14 39.66 -37.28 -12.71
N ILE A 15 39.07 -37.85 -13.75
CA ILE A 15 38.32 -37.08 -14.77
C ILE A 15 37.09 -36.40 -14.14
N ALA A 16 36.37 -37.09 -13.24
CA ALA A 16 35.23 -36.50 -12.56
C ALA A 16 35.62 -35.32 -11.64
N VAL A 17 36.71 -35.46 -10.87
CA VAL A 17 37.22 -34.39 -9.99
C VAL A 17 37.71 -33.20 -10.82
N VAL A 18 38.44 -33.46 -11.92
CA VAL A 18 38.89 -32.39 -12.84
C VAL A 18 37.70 -31.73 -13.53
N GLY A 19 36.68 -32.48 -13.92
CA GLY A 19 35.46 -31.95 -14.54
C GLY A 19 34.64 -31.08 -13.59
N VAL A 20 34.47 -31.50 -12.33
CA VAL A 20 33.80 -30.71 -11.30
C VAL A 20 34.62 -29.47 -10.94
N TYR A 21 35.95 -29.59 -10.83
CA TYR A 21 36.83 -28.45 -10.59
C TYR A 21 36.81 -27.45 -11.76
N ALA A 22 36.81 -27.92 -13.01
CA ALA A 22 36.69 -27.08 -14.19
C ALA A 22 35.31 -26.41 -14.30
N TYR A 23 34.24 -27.10 -13.89
CA TYR A 23 32.88 -26.55 -13.86
C TYR A 23 32.70 -25.48 -12.77
N ILE A 24 33.21 -25.73 -11.57
CA ILE A 24 33.18 -24.78 -10.44
C ILE A 24 34.03 -23.54 -10.76
N ASN A 25 35.24 -23.72 -11.30
CA ASN A 25 36.09 -22.60 -11.71
C ASN A 25 35.57 -21.90 -12.97
N GLY A 26 34.85 -22.61 -13.85
CA GLY A 26 34.16 -22.03 -15.00
C GLY A 26 32.99 -21.15 -14.58
N LEU A 27 32.16 -21.58 -13.63
CA LEU A 27 31.08 -20.77 -13.03
C LEU A 27 31.63 -19.60 -12.22
N GLY A 28 32.66 -19.83 -11.40
CA GLY A 28 33.36 -18.77 -10.66
C GLY A 28 34.02 -17.76 -11.60
N GLY A 29 34.55 -18.22 -12.74
CA GLY A 29 35.08 -17.39 -13.81
C GLY A 29 34.01 -16.58 -14.54
N ILE A 30 32.84 -17.16 -14.84
CA ILE A 30 31.72 -16.46 -15.49
C ILE A 30 31.09 -15.42 -14.55
N ILE A 31 30.95 -15.73 -13.26
CA ILE A 31 30.45 -14.80 -12.23
C ILE A 31 31.47 -13.67 -11.99
N ALA A 32 32.77 -13.99 -11.90
CA ALA A 32 33.84 -12.98 -11.79
C ALA A 32 34.09 -12.20 -13.09
N PHE A 33 33.72 -12.72 -14.25
CA PHE A 33 33.82 -12.02 -15.54
C PHE A 33 32.72 -10.98 -15.71
N LYS A 34 31.52 -11.20 -15.13
CA LYS A 34 30.43 -10.20 -15.16
C LYS A 34 30.71 -8.99 -14.27
N GLU A 35 31.60 -9.11 -13.28
CA GLU A 35 32.04 -7.97 -12.43
C GLU A 35 33.18 -7.13 -13.04
N ARG A 36 33.72 -7.49 -14.21
CA ARG A 36 34.83 -6.73 -14.82
C ARG A 36 34.34 -5.73 -15.87
N ASN A 37 34.33 -4.47 -15.41
CA ASN A 37 34.19 -3.21 -16.15
C ASN A 37 32.81 -2.97 -16.76
N MET A 38 31.91 -2.42 -15.94
CA MET A 38 30.83 -1.57 -16.44
C MET A 38 31.40 -0.64 -17.53
N PRO A 39 30.81 -0.61 -18.73
CA PRO A 39 31.26 0.26 -19.81
C PRO A 39 31.43 1.70 -19.32
N GLU A 40 32.49 2.37 -19.76
CA GLU A 40 32.80 3.73 -19.31
C GLU A 40 31.67 4.71 -19.64
N GLU A 41 30.95 4.47 -20.73
CA GLU A 41 29.72 5.17 -21.09
C GLU A 41 28.64 5.05 -20.01
N ILE A 42 28.38 3.84 -19.51
CA ILE A 42 27.39 3.59 -18.45
C ILE A 42 27.85 4.25 -17.14
N LYS A 43 29.13 4.17 -16.78
CA LYS A 43 29.66 4.86 -15.60
C LYS A 43 29.50 6.38 -15.69
N ASN A 44 29.83 6.96 -16.84
CA ASN A 44 29.70 8.40 -17.10
C ASN A 44 28.23 8.85 -17.16
N PHE A 45 27.32 7.96 -17.52
CA PHE A 45 25.89 8.22 -17.48
C PHE A 45 25.38 8.21 -16.03
N LEU A 46 25.66 7.12 -15.29
CA LEU A 46 25.26 6.98 -13.88
C LEU A 46 25.84 8.08 -12.99
N SER A 47 27.06 8.56 -13.25
CA SER A 47 27.69 9.64 -12.47
C SER A 47 26.97 10.99 -12.55
N LYS A 48 26.05 11.15 -13.52
CA LYS A 48 25.22 12.36 -13.67
C LYS A 48 23.87 12.25 -12.95
N LEU A 49 23.50 11.06 -12.48
CA LEU A 49 22.24 10.80 -11.80
C LEU A 49 22.41 10.96 -10.29
N PRO A 50 21.31 11.16 -9.54
CA PRO A 50 21.35 11.19 -8.09
C PRO A 50 21.99 9.91 -7.54
N SER A 51 22.88 10.05 -6.56
CA SER A 51 23.58 8.90 -5.98
C SER A 51 22.62 8.01 -5.20
N LEU A 52 22.71 6.70 -5.42
CA LEU A 52 22.02 5.67 -4.63
C LEU A 52 23.03 4.99 -3.70
N PRO A 53 23.26 5.46 -2.46
CA PRO A 53 24.26 4.87 -1.58
C PRO A 53 23.89 3.43 -1.18
N LYS A 54 24.89 2.58 -0.91
CA LYS A 54 24.66 1.29 -0.25
C LYS A 54 24.39 1.54 1.23
N GLU A 55 23.15 1.36 1.66
CA GLU A 55 22.78 1.42 3.07
C GLU A 55 22.98 0.06 3.76
N SER A 56 22.02 -0.38 4.57
CA SER A 56 22.02 -1.71 5.18
C SER A 56 21.64 -2.80 4.18
N ARG A 57 22.00 -4.05 4.49
CA ARG A 57 21.38 -5.20 3.84
C ARG A 57 19.88 -5.19 4.10
N ALA A 58 19.10 -5.57 3.10
CA ALA A 58 17.67 -5.76 3.27
C ALA A 58 17.41 -6.86 4.33
N PRO A 59 16.56 -6.61 5.34
CA PRO A 59 16.03 -7.66 6.20
C PRO A 59 15.23 -8.68 5.38
N ASP A 60 15.16 -9.94 5.81
CA ASP A 60 14.31 -10.93 5.16
C ASP A 60 12.80 -10.64 5.38
N LEU A 61 11.96 -11.23 4.51
CA LEU A 61 10.50 -11.28 4.72
C LEU A 61 10.21 -12.34 5.79
N VAL A 62 9.88 -11.88 7.00
CA VAL A 62 9.70 -12.74 8.17
C VAL A 62 8.24 -12.75 8.62
N GLY A 63 7.78 -13.91 9.08
CA GLY A 63 6.43 -14.05 9.63
C GLY A 63 5.31 -13.80 8.62
N ILE A 64 5.55 -14.00 7.31
CA ILE A 64 4.51 -13.94 6.29
C ILE A 64 3.57 -15.13 6.46
N GLN A 65 2.28 -14.86 6.63
CA GLN A 65 1.27 -15.91 6.87
C GLN A 65 0.81 -16.58 5.59
N ASP A 66 0.78 -15.84 4.47
CA ASP A 66 0.32 -16.35 3.18
C ASP A 66 0.87 -15.51 2.02
N TRP A 67 0.80 -16.07 0.81
CA TRP A 67 1.16 -15.42 -0.44
C TRP A 67 0.00 -15.46 -1.43
N LEU A 68 -0.15 -14.35 -2.16
CA LEU A 68 -1.07 -14.20 -3.28
C LEU A 68 -0.23 -13.90 -4.54
N ASN A 69 -0.69 -14.37 -5.70
CA ASN A 69 -0.01 -14.25 -6.99
C ASN A 69 1.37 -14.94 -7.11
N SER A 70 1.87 -15.62 -6.07
CA SER A 70 3.09 -16.43 -6.14
C SER A 70 3.19 -17.47 -5.03
N GLU A 71 4.12 -18.40 -5.19
CA GLU A 71 4.71 -19.15 -4.06
C GLU A 71 5.56 -18.21 -3.18
N PRO A 72 5.92 -18.61 -1.95
CA PRO A 72 6.76 -17.81 -1.06
C PRO A 72 8.12 -17.45 -1.69
N LEU A 73 8.51 -16.17 -1.55
CA LEU A 73 9.81 -15.67 -2.01
C LEU A 73 10.75 -15.41 -0.83
N ILE A 74 12.03 -15.73 -1.01
CA ILE A 74 13.11 -15.50 -0.05
C ILE A 74 14.08 -14.48 -0.63
N LEU A 75 14.29 -13.33 0.02
CA LEU A 75 15.11 -12.25 -0.54
C LEU A 75 16.58 -12.64 -0.79
N LYS A 76 17.11 -13.57 0.00
CA LYS A 76 18.44 -14.13 -0.23
C LYS A 76 18.54 -14.93 -1.53
N GLU A 77 17.46 -15.58 -1.96
CA GLU A 77 17.40 -16.33 -3.23
C GLU A 77 17.18 -15.41 -4.43
N LEU A 78 16.70 -14.18 -4.19
CA LEU A 78 16.57 -13.14 -5.20
C LEU A 78 17.88 -12.37 -5.46
N ARG A 79 19.00 -12.77 -4.85
CA ARG A 79 20.30 -12.17 -5.17
C ARG A 79 20.63 -12.33 -6.66
N GLY A 80 21.23 -11.29 -7.21
CA GLY A 80 21.38 -11.13 -8.65
C GLY A 80 20.25 -10.32 -9.29
N ARG A 81 19.12 -10.09 -8.61
CA ARG A 81 17.98 -9.31 -9.11
C ARG A 81 17.83 -7.98 -8.38
N VAL A 82 17.26 -6.98 -9.06
CA VAL A 82 16.78 -5.76 -8.40
C VAL A 82 15.41 -6.06 -7.81
N VAL A 83 15.19 -5.71 -6.54
CA VAL A 83 13.93 -6.00 -5.83
C VAL A 83 13.32 -4.70 -5.30
N LEU A 84 12.03 -4.48 -5.57
CA LEU A 84 11.23 -3.44 -4.96
C LEU A 84 10.26 -4.06 -3.94
N ILE A 85 10.37 -3.63 -2.69
CA ILE A 85 9.38 -3.92 -1.64
C ILE A 85 8.41 -2.74 -1.57
N ASP A 86 7.11 -3.01 -1.75
CA ASP A 86 6.03 -2.05 -1.60
C ASP A 86 5.15 -2.41 -0.40
N PHE A 87 5.21 -1.62 0.66
CA PHE A 87 4.32 -1.76 1.82
C PHE A 87 3.02 -1.03 1.56
N TRP A 88 1.91 -1.76 1.56
CA TRP A 88 0.58 -1.23 1.28
C TRP A 88 -0.49 -1.87 2.16
N THR A 89 -1.67 -1.26 2.19
CA THR A 89 -2.91 -1.85 2.74
C THR A 89 -4.09 -1.39 1.89
N TYR A 90 -5.09 -2.25 1.71
CA TYR A 90 -6.04 -2.05 0.60
C TYR A 90 -7.11 -0.97 0.84
N SER A 91 -7.34 -0.56 2.09
CA SER A 91 -8.28 0.53 2.41
C SER A 91 -7.62 1.90 2.55
N CYS A 92 -6.29 1.99 2.46
CA CYS A 92 -5.54 3.25 2.49
C CYS A 92 -5.67 3.99 1.16
N ILE A 93 -6.20 5.23 1.18
CA ILE A 93 -6.37 6.02 -0.05
C ILE A 93 -5.02 6.34 -0.72
N ASN A 94 -3.99 6.63 0.07
CA ASN A 94 -2.66 6.95 -0.46
C ASN A 94 -2.08 5.75 -1.20
N CYS A 95 -2.20 4.54 -0.62
CA CYS A 95 -1.83 3.30 -1.32
C CYS A 95 -2.62 3.16 -2.61
N ILE A 96 -3.95 3.29 -2.58
CA ILE A 96 -4.81 3.12 -3.76
C ILE A 96 -4.38 4.03 -4.93
N ARG A 97 -3.94 5.25 -4.65
CA ARG A 97 -3.42 6.19 -5.67
C ARG A 97 -2.03 5.82 -6.18
N THR A 98 -1.21 5.20 -5.33
CA THR A 98 0.12 4.69 -5.70
C THR A 98 0.07 3.37 -6.50
N LEU A 99 -0.91 2.49 -6.25
CA LEU A 99 -1.00 1.15 -6.86
C LEU A 99 -0.85 1.12 -8.39
N PRO A 100 -1.47 2.02 -9.19
CA PRO A 100 -1.31 2.02 -10.64
C PRO A 100 0.14 2.26 -11.10
N HIS A 101 0.92 3.05 -10.36
CA HIS A 101 2.33 3.29 -10.66
C HIS A 101 3.17 2.05 -10.37
N VAL A 102 2.91 1.41 -9.22
CA VAL A 102 3.58 0.17 -8.79
C VAL A 102 3.33 -0.97 -9.77
N GLU A 103 2.07 -1.19 -10.17
CA GLU A 103 1.70 -2.16 -11.21
C GLU A 103 2.34 -1.81 -12.57
N GLY A 104 2.37 -0.53 -12.93
CA GLY A 104 3.05 -0.05 -14.13
C GLY A 104 4.54 -0.40 -14.16
N TRP A 105 5.26 -0.26 -13.04
CA TRP A 105 6.66 -0.68 -12.93
C TRP A 105 6.80 -2.20 -12.97
N HIS A 106 5.91 -2.95 -12.33
CA HIS A 106 5.90 -4.40 -12.39
C HIS A 106 5.84 -4.89 -13.84
N GLU A 107 4.88 -4.39 -14.62
CA GLU A 107 4.70 -4.80 -16.02
C GLU A 107 5.83 -4.28 -16.93
N LYS A 108 6.27 -3.03 -16.74
CA LYS A 108 7.32 -2.42 -17.57
C LYS A 108 8.67 -3.12 -17.45
N TYR A 109 9.06 -3.53 -16.25
CA TYR A 109 10.36 -4.15 -15.97
C TYR A 109 10.28 -5.68 -15.84
N LYS A 110 9.12 -6.26 -16.14
CA LYS A 110 8.93 -7.71 -16.23
C LYS A 110 9.92 -8.31 -17.22
N GLY A 111 10.80 -9.17 -16.73
CA GLY A 111 11.84 -9.82 -17.54
C GLY A 111 13.22 -9.16 -17.48
N ASN A 112 13.36 -7.99 -16.85
CA ASN A 112 14.67 -7.34 -16.61
C ASN A 112 15.32 -7.82 -15.29
N ASP A 113 15.16 -9.08 -14.88
CA ASP A 113 15.60 -9.55 -13.55
C ASP A 113 15.17 -8.59 -12.41
N PHE A 114 14.01 -7.94 -12.58
CA PHE A 114 13.35 -7.11 -11.59
C PHE A 114 12.25 -7.92 -10.89
N VAL A 115 12.14 -7.77 -9.58
CA VAL A 115 11.08 -8.40 -8.78
C VAL A 115 10.38 -7.34 -7.94
N LEU A 116 9.06 -7.28 -8.05
CA LEU A 116 8.22 -6.47 -7.16
C LEU A 116 7.54 -7.39 -6.16
N ILE A 117 7.57 -7.03 -4.89
CA ILE A 117 6.85 -7.73 -3.82
C ILE A 117 6.02 -6.71 -3.06
N GLY A 118 4.70 -6.83 -3.15
CA GLY A 118 3.78 -6.08 -2.32
C GLY A 118 3.67 -6.73 -0.94
N VAL A 119 4.17 -6.08 0.10
CA VAL A 119 3.97 -6.52 1.49
C VAL A 119 2.70 -5.87 2.02
N HIS A 120 1.61 -6.63 1.97
CA HIS A 120 0.33 -6.18 2.52
C HIS A 120 0.37 -6.27 4.05
N THR A 121 0.51 -5.12 4.70
CA THR A 121 0.49 -5.01 6.16
C THR A 121 -0.81 -4.34 6.56
N PRO A 122 -1.72 -5.02 7.28
CA PRO A 122 -3.07 -4.51 7.55
C PRO A 122 -3.03 -3.32 8.49
N GLU A 123 -3.87 -2.32 8.28
CA GLU A 123 -4.15 -1.23 9.23
C GLU A 123 -5.33 -1.56 10.17
N PHE A 124 -6.26 -2.38 9.69
CA PHE A 124 -7.44 -2.83 10.44
C PHE A 124 -7.58 -4.35 10.42
N ASP A 125 -8.25 -4.92 11.43
CA ASP A 125 -8.41 -6.38 11.56
C ASP A 125 -9.11 -7.02 10.36
N PHE A 126 -10.02 -6.31 9.68
CA PHE A 126 -10.69 -6.84 8.49
C PHE A 126 -9.71 -7.03 7.31
N GLU A 127 -8.58 -6.34 7.30
CA GLU A 127 -7.57 -6.42 6.24
C GLU A 127 -6.65 -7.64 6.41
N LYS A 128 -6.72 -8.33 7.56
CA LYS A 128 -5.99 -9.60 7.79
C LYS A 128 -6.56 -10.78 7.02
N LYS A 129 -7.81 -10.68 6.57
CA LYS A 129 -8.52 -11.77 5.88
C LYS A 129 -7.99 -11.89 4.45
N LYS A 130 -7.42 -13.05 4.12
CA LYS A 130 -6.86 -13.34 2.78
C LYS A 130 -7.86 -13.06 1.67
N GLU A 131 -9.12 -13.42 1.88
CA GLU A 131 -10.19 -13.26 0.89
C GLU A 131 -10.42 -11.80 0.53
N ASN A 132 -10.43 -10.92 1.55
CA ASN A 132 -10.58 -9.48 1.35
C ASN A 132 -9.39 -8.90 0.57
N VAL A 133 -8.17 -9.31 0.90
CA VAL A 133 -6.96 -8.87 0.16
C VAL A 133 -7.00 -9.38 -1.28
N ALA A 134 -7.42 -10.62 -1.51
CA ALA A 134 -7.55 -11.19 -2.85
C ALA A 134 -8.62 -10.46 -3.69
N GLU A 135 -9.73 -10.04 -3.09
CA GLU A 135 -10.73 -9.19 -3.75
C GLU A 135 -10.16 -7.82 -4.11
N ALA A 136 -9.39 -7.20 -3.21
CA ALA A 136 -8.70 -5.94 -3.48
C ALA A 136 -7.68 -6.06 -4.62
N ILE A 137 -6.86 -7.11 -4.63
CA ILE A 137 -5.92 -7.43 -5.72
C ILE A 137 -6.66 -7.49 -7.06
N LYS A 138 -7.80 -8.19 -7.12
CA LYS A 138 -8.62 -8.26 -8.34
C LYS A 138 -9.18 -6.89 -8.73
N LYS A 139 -9.72 -6.15 -7.75
CA LYS A 139 -10.33 -4.82 -7.94
C LYS A 139 -9.34 -3.80 -8.49
N TYR A 140 -8.09 -3.85 -8.04
CA TYR A 140 -7.02 -2.94 -8.46
C TYR A 140 -6.11 -3.52 -9.54
N HIS A 141 -6.43 -4.71 -10.07
CA HIS A 141 -5.69 -5.38 -11.13
C HIS A 141 -4.20 -5.62 -10.82
N LEU A 142 -3.88 -5.95 -9.57
CA LEU A 142 -2.50 -6.20 -9.15
C LEU A 142 -2.05 -7.59 -9.57
N THR A 143 -0.93 -7.69 -10.29
CA THR A 143 -0.45 -8.98 -10.80
C THR A 143 0.87 -9.45 -10.19
N TYR A 144 1.57 -8.56 -9.48
CA TYR A 144 2.79 -8.90 -8.75
C TYR A 144 2.54 -9.79 -7.51
N PRO A 145 3.58 -10.50 -7.02
CA PRO A 145 3.58 -11.21 -5.73
C PRO A 145 3.15 -10.33 -4.56
N VAL A 146 2.21 -10.83 -3.75
CA VAL A 146 1.76 -10.16 -2.53
C VAL A 146 1.96 -11.06 -1.32
N ALA A 147 2.70 -10.57 -0.32
CA ALA A 147 2.96 -11.23 0.95
C ALA A 147 2.03 -10.65 2.03
N LEU A 148 1.29 -11.49 2.76
CA LEU A 148 0.47 -11.06 3.88
C LEU A 148 1.31 -10.99 5.17
N ASP A 149 1.52 -9.77 5.68
CA ASP A 149 2.25 -9.51 6.94
C ASP A 149 1.28 -9.14 8.07
N ASN A 150 0.39 -10.07 8.42
CA ASN A 150 -0.72 -9.82 9.35
C ASN A 150 -0.29 -9.47 10.79
N ASP A 151 0.93 -9.88 11.16
CA ASP A 151 1.52 -9.69 12.49
C ASP A 151 2.62 -8.61 12.49
N TYR A 152 2.76 -7.82 11.41
CA TYR A 152 3.74 -6.74 11.27
C TYR A 152 5.20 -7.19 11.44
N ARG A 153 5.50 -8.47 11.20
CA ARG A 153 6.84 -9.01 11.45
C ARG A 153 7.82 -8.48 10.42
N THR A 154 7.44 -8.46 9.14
CA THR A 154 8.25 -7.90 8.06
C THR A 154 8.30 -6.37 8.15
N TRP A 155 7.16 -5.71 8.40
CA TRP A 155 7.05 -4.28 8.65
C TRP A 155 8.06 -3.82 9.72
N ASN A 156 8.09 -4.50 10.86
CA ASN A 156 9.00 -4.18 11.96
C ASN A 156 10.46 -4.50 11.63
N ALA A 157 10.73 -5.58 10.88
CA ALA A 157 12.08 -5.92 10.45
C ALA A 157 12.69 -4.83 9.54
N PHE A 158 11.86 -4.23 8.67
CA PHE A 158 12.24 -3.08 7.84
C PHE A 158 12.24 -1.74 8.59
N ALA A 159 11.85 -1.74 9.87
CA ALA A 159 11.63 -0.54 10.67
C ALA A 159 10.67 0.47 10.00
N ASN A 160 9.69 -0.04 9.24
CA ASN A 160 8.74 0.79 8.49
C ASN A 160 7.75 1.52 9.44
N ARG A 161 7.19 2.63 8.97
CA ARG A 161 6.24 3.45 9.74
C ARG A 161 5.11 4.07 8.91
N TYR A 162 5.06 3.80 7.61
CA TYR A 162 4.18 4.52 6.68
C TYR A 162 3.54 3.59 5.65
N TRP A 163 2.34 3.97 5.23
CA TRP A 163 1.65 3.45 4.06
C TRP A 163 1.41 4.59 3.05
N PRO A 164 1.74 4.44 1.76
CA PRO A 164 2.64 3.41 1.22
C PRO A 164 4.10 3.64 1.62
N ALA A 165 4.95 2.64 1.44
CA ALA A 165 6.40 2.78 1.57
C ALA A 165 7.17 1.85 0.64
N HIS A 166 8.17 2.38 -0.04
CA HIS A 166 9.00 1.65 -0.99
C HIS A 166 10.42 1.45 -0.47
N TYR A 167 10.97 0.25 -0.65
CA TYR A 167 12.38 -0.06 -0.40
C TYR A 167 12.96 -0.73 -1.64
N LEU A 168 13.90 -0.06 -2.31
CA LEU A 168 14.56 -0.58 -3.49
C LEU A 168 15.91 -1.21 -3.12
N ILE A 169 16.10 -2.44 -3.55
CA ILE A 169 17.17 -3.33 -3.16
C ILE A 169 17.98 -3.71 -4.40
N ASP A 170 19.30 -3.57 -4.36
CA ASP A 170 20.17 -3.95 -5.48
C ASP A 170 20.42 -5.46 -5.60
N LYS A 171 21.12 -5.86 -6.67
CA LYS A 171 21.49 -7.26 -6.94
C LYS A 171 22.28 -7.93 -5.82
N ASP A 172 23.01 -7.17 -5.00
CA ASP A 172 23.80 -7.67 -3.86
C ASP A 172 22.98 -7.69 -2.55
N GLY A 173 21.74 -7.20 -2.67
CA GLY A 173 20.67 -6.97 -1.72
C GLY A 173 20.99 -6.04 -0.57
N TYR A 174 21.61 -4.92 -0.91
CA TYR A 174 21.61 -3.72 -0.10
C TYR A 174 20.41 -2.85 -0.47
N ILE A 175 19.82 -2.19 0.51
CA ILE A 175 18.86 -1.13 0.26
C ILE A 175 19.62 0.07 -0.30
N ARG A 176 19.12 0.63 -1.40
CA ARG A 176 19.73 1.73 -2.15
C ARG A 176 18.86 2.98 -2.26
N TYR A 177 17.56 2.81 -2.05
CA TYR A 177 16.58 3.87 -2.10
C TYR A 177 15.38 3.51 -1.22
N LYS A 178 14.78 4.53 -0.61
CA LYS A 178 13.57 4.43 0.19
C LYS A 178 12.66 5.61 -0.14
N HIS A 179 11.36 5.35 -0.22
CA HIS A 179 10.36 6.40 -0.33
C HIS A 179 9.22 6.13 0.65
N PHE A 180 8.76 7.15 1.36
CA PHE A 180 7.69 7.05 2.35
C PHE A 180 6.56 8.00 2.00
N GLY A 181 5.33 7.47 1.97
CA GLY A 181 4.16 8.22 1.54
C GLY A 181 3.93 8.12 0.04
N GLU A 182 2.96 8.90 -0.42
CA GLU A 182 2.54 8.98 -1.82
C GLU A 182 3.38 10.01 -2.60
N GLY A 183 3.75 9.69 -3.84
CA GLY A 183 4.45 10.59 -4.76
C GLY A 183 5.85 10.11 -5.15
N SER A 184 6.67 11.05 -5.64
CA SER A 184 8.04 10.81 -6.13
C SER A 184 8.13 9.60 -7.07
N TYR A 185 7.14 9.45 -7.96
CA TYR A 185 7.04 8.29 -8.84
C TYR A 185 8.15 8.27 -9.88
N ALA A 186 8.47 9.43 -10.47
CA ALA A 186 9.57 9.56 -11.42
C ALA A 186 10.93 9.34 -10.77
N GLU A 187 11.10 9.79 -9.53
CA GLU A 187 12.32 9.54 -8.75
C GLU A 187 12.48 8.05 -8.44
N THR A 188 11.41 7.40 -7.97
CA THR A 188 11.41 5.96 -7.67
C THR A 188 11.71 5.14 -8.93
N GLU A 189 11.07 5.46 -10.07
CA GLU A 189 11.30 4.78 -11.33
C GLU A 189 12.72 5.03 -11.89
N SER A 190 13.23 6.26 -11.75
CA SER A 190 14.63 6.56 -12.09
C SER A 190 15.59 5.71 -11.26
N ALA A 191 15.33 5.53 -9.96
CA ALA A 191 16.15 4.66 -9.10
C ALA A 191 16.08 3.19 -9.54
N ILE A 192 14.90 2.68 -9.92
CA ILE A 192 14.75 1.32 -10.49
C ILE A 192 15.62 1.16 -11.73
N GLN A 193 15.51 2.10 -12.69
CA GLN A 193 16.29 2.06 -13.92
C GLN A 193 17.79 2.12 -13.66
N GLN A 194 18.23 2.95 -12.70
CA GLN A 194 19.63 3.04 -12.30
C GLN A 194 20.16 1.70 -11.79
N LEU A 195 19.46 1.02 -10.88
CA LEU A 195 19.94 -0.26 -10.36
C LEU A 195 19.89 -1.39 -11.42
N LEU A 196 18.92 -1.34 -12.34
CA LEU A 196 18.88 -2.27 -13.47
C LEU A 196 20.03 -2.00 -14.45
N LEU A 197 20.39 -0.75 -14.67
CA LEU A 197 21.55 -0.39 -15.49
C LEU A 197 22.88 -0.78 -14.80
N GLU A 198 23.02 -0.51 -13.50
CA GLU A 198 24.17 -0.91 -12.67
C GLU A 198 24.42 -2.43 -12.70
N SER A 199 23.34 -3.22 -12.73
CA SER A 199 23.39 -4.69 -12.74
C SER A 199 23.54 -5.29 -14.15
N GLY A 200 23.53 -4.46 -15.19
CA GLY A 200 23.56 -4.90 -16.59
C GLY A 200 22.27 -5.58 -17.05
N GLN A 201 21.15 -5.29 -16.38
CA GLN A 201 19.80 -5.82 -16.65
C GLN A 201 18.94 -4.86 -17.48
N LEU A 202 19.38 -3.61 -17.62
CA LEU A 202 18.84 -2.61 -18.53
C LEU A 202 19.99 -2.08 -19.40
N SER A 203 19.71 -1.87 -20.69
CA SER A 203 20.64 -1.22 -21.60
C SER A 203 20.43 0.30 -21.57
N ILE A 204 21.48 1.09 -21.79
CA ILE A 204 21.44 2.55 -21.67
C ILE A 204 20.42 3.20 -22.63
N ASP A 205 20.19 2.62 -23.81
CA ASP A 205 19.21 3.06 -24.80
C ASP A 205 17.75 2.87 -24.35
N LYS A 206 17.53 2.00 -23.36
CA LYS A 206 16.21 1.78 -22.73
C LYS A 206 16.01 2.62 -21.47
N PHE A 207 17.02 3.35 -21.03
CA PHE A 207 16.86 4.30 -19.94
C PHE A 207 16.00 5.46 -20.42
N ALA A 208 14.84 5.64 -19.80
CA ALA A 208 13.89 6.69 -20.11
C ALA A 208 13.93 7.77 -19.04
N GLU A 209 13.99 9.03 -19.47
CA GLU A 209 13.66 10.16 -18.61
C GLU A 209 12.18 10.07 -18.22
N ILE A 210 11.92 10.08 -16.91
CA ILE A 210 10.56 9.94 -16.38
C ILE A 210 10.08 11.32 -15.94
N LYS A 211 8.89 11.71 -16.42
CA LYS A 211 8.21 12.91 -15.93
C LYS A 211 7.33 12.52 -14.75
N GLU A 212 7.38 13.32 -13.69
CA GLU A 212 6.47 13.13 -12.56
C GLU A 212 5.03 13.28 -13.06
N PRO A 213 4.16 12.29 -12.82
CA PRO A 213 2.75 12.41 -13.15
C PRO A 213 2.11 13.54 -12.32
N PRO A 214 1.01 14.14 -12.79
CA PRO A 214 0.26 15.09 -11.98
C PRO A 214 -0.17 14.42 -10.66
N PRO A 215 -0.06 15.11 -9.52
CA PRO A 215 -0.51 14.53 -8.26
C PRO A 215 -2.04 14.35 -8.29
N ASP A 216 -2.51 13.23 -7.77
CA ASP A 216 -3.95 12.96 -7.63
C ASP A 216 -4.61 13.83 -6.53
N ALA A 217 -3.80 14.35 -5.59
CA ALA A 217 -4.19 15.23 -4.50
C ALA A 217 -3.12 16.30 -4.24
N ASP A 218 -3.54 17.56 -4.04
CA ASP A 218 -2.63 18.63 -3.62
C ASP A 218 -2.58 18.69 -2.08
N PHE A 219 -1.63 17.95 -1.50
CA PHE A 219 -1.44 17.88 -0.05
C PHE A 219 -1.12 19.22 0.60
N SER A 220 -0.65 20.24 -0.14
CA SER A 220 -0.41 21.58 0.41
C SER A 220 -1.70 22.35 0.70
N ARG A 221 -2.81 21.92 0.08
CA ARG A 221 -4.14 22.55 0.20
C ARG A 221 -5.08 21.78 1.13
N ILE A 222 -4.75 20.52 1.45
CA ILE A 222 -5.48 19.69 2.42
C ILE A 222 -5.10 20.11 3.84
N GLY A 223 -6.10 20.43 4.66
CA GLY A 223 -5.92 20.87 6.05
C GLY A 223 -6.39 19.89 7.12
N THR A 224 -7.03 18.79 6.74
CA THR A 224 -7.51 17.76 7.68
C THR A 224 -6.60 16.53 7.62
N PRO A 225 -6.04 16.09 8.76
CA PRO A 225 -5.30 14.84 8.83
C PRO A 225 -6.25 13.64 8.75
N GLU A 226 -5.73 12.44 8.58
CA GLU A 226 -6.51 11.23 8.82
C GLU A 226 -7.08 11.21 10.25
N ILE A 227 -8.34 10.81 10.38
CA ILE A 227 -9.07 10.80 11.65
C ILE A 227 -9.66 9.42 11.89
N TYR A 228 -9.29 8.80 13.01
CA TYR A 228 -9.77 7.46 13.40
C TYR A 228 -10.97 7.54 14.35
N LEU A 229 -11.89 6.58 14.21
CA LEU A 229 -13.14 6.53 14.96
C LEU A 229 -13.17 5.40 16.01
N GLY A 230 -12.14 4.55 16.08
CA GLY A 230 -12.01 3.51 17.11
C GLY A 230 -11.18 3.96 18.31
N TYR A 231 -11.54 3.56 19.53
CA TYR A 231 -10.94 4.12 20.75
C TYR A 231 -9.42 3.89 20.91
N LYS A 232 -8.80 2.94 20.18
CA LYS A 232 -7.33 2.77 20.22
C LYS A 232 -6.58 3.96 19.61
N ARG A 233 -7.19 4.63 18.62
CA ARG A 233 -6.61 5.75 17.86
C ARG A 233 -7.52 6.98 17.84
N LEU A 234 -8.63 6.93 18.57
CA LEU A 234 -9.67 7.94 18.54
C LEU A 234 -9.08 9.30 18.91
N SER A 235 -9.19 10.21 17.96
CA SER A 235 -8.85 11.60 18.10
C SER A 235 -10.01 12.41 17.50
N ASN A 236 -10.01 13.74 17.68
CA ASN A 236 -10.86 14.63 16.89
C ASN A 236 -12.39 14.45 17.03
N ILE A 237 -12.90 13.62 17.94
CA ILE A 237 -14.33 13.65 18.29
C ILE A 237 -14.64 14.98 19.00
N GLY A 238 -15.70 15.67 18.57
CA GLY A 238 -16.10 16.98 19.08
C GLY A 238 -17.19 16.93 20.16
N ASN A 239 -17.88 15.80 20.33
CA ASN A 239 -18.93 15.62 21.33
C ASN A 239 -18.74 14.38 22.21
N MET A 240 -17.49 14.07 22.59
CA MET A 240 -17.22 12.98 23.53
C MET A 240 -17.82 13.29 24.90
N ASP A 241 -18.71 12.41 25.37
CA ASP A 241 -19.26 12.47 26.72
C ASP A 241 -18.39 11.64 27.69
N LYS A 242 -18.18 12.15 28.91
CA LYS A 242 -17.42 11.45 29.96
C LYS A 242 -18.01 10.10 30.37
N ASN A 243 -19.29 9.87 30.11
CA ASN A 243 -19.99 8.64 30.42
C ASN A 243 -20.01 7.66 29.23
N ALA A 244 -19.49 8.05 28.07
CA ALA A 244 -19.31 7.14 26.93
C ALA A 244 -18.14 6.21 27.22
N LEU A 245 -18.45 4.98 27.62
CA LEU A 245 -17.45 3.97 27.95
C LEU A 245 -17.06 3.14 26.71
N PRO A 246 -15.78 2.77 26.54
CA PRO A 246 -15.35 1.86 25.47
C PRO A 246 -16.16 0.57 25.45
N ASN A 247 -16.50 0.07 24.26
CA ASN A 247 -17.28 -1.15 24.05
C ASN A 247 -18.70 -1.13 24.66
N LYS A 248 -19.23 0.04 25.01
CA LYS A 248 -20.59 0.21 25.50
C LYS A 248 -21.35 1.16 24.58
N PRO A 249 -22.56 0.79 24.11
CA PRO A 249 -23.45 1.72 23.44
C PRO A 249 -23.68 2.97 24.29
N PHE A 250 -23.58 4.14 23.66
CA PHE A 250 -23.84 5.44 24.26
C PHE A 250 -24.66 6.29 23.29
N ASN A 251 -25.66 7.01 23.80
CA ASN A 251 -26.48 7.88 22.98
C ASN A 251 -25.87 9.28 22.90
N PHE A 252 -25.32 9.63 21.74
CA PHE A 252 -24.76 10.94 21.44
C PHE A 252 -25.85 11.88 20.91
N TYR A 253 -25.66 13.18 21.14
CA TYR A 253 -26.57 14.22 20.70
C TYR A 253 -25.88 15.09 19.65
N GLU A 254 -26.68 15.61 18.71
CA GLU A 254 -26.17 16.53 17.69
C GLU A 254 -25.50 17.73 18.35
N PRO A 255 -24.34 18.17 17.85
CA PRO A 255 -23.63 19.29 18.44
C PRO A 255 -24.36 20.60 18.14
N GLU A 256 -24.30 21.57 19.06
CA GLU A 256 -24.74 22.94 18.80
C GLU A 256 -23.78 23.67 17.85
N ASN A 257 -22.49 23.33 17.90
CA ASN A 257 -21.42 23.95 17.11
C ASN A 257 -20.53 22.88 16.49
N ILE A 258 -20.17 23.06 15.21
CA ILE A 258 -19.29 22.17 14.46
C ILE A 258 -17.94 22.87 14.29
N GLU A 259 -16.90 22.31 14.92
CA GLU A 259 -15.53 22.79 14.88
C GLU A 259 -14.76 22.17 13.70
N ASP A 260 -13.78 22.92 13.21
CA ASP A 260 -12.85 22.48 12.17
C ASP A 260 -12.06 21.23 12.59
N ASN A 261 -11.87 20.30 11.66
CA ASN A 261 -11.16 19.03 11.89
C ASN A 261 -11.77 18.18 13.02
N ARG A 262 -13.07 18.30 13.28
CA ARG A 262 -13.80 17.47 14.25
C ARG A 262 -14.90 16.66 13.59
N PHE A 263 -15.13 15.49 14.15
CA PHE A 263 -16.28 14.66 13.81
C PHE A 263 -17.22 14.48 15.01
N TYR A 264 -18.47 14.16 14.73
CA TYR A 264 -19.53 14.10 15.71
C TYR A 264 -20.44 12.91 15.45
N PHE A 265 -20.96 12.34 16.54
CA PHE A 265 -21.98 11.32 16.51
C PHE A 265 -23.34 11.89 16.93
N SER A 266 -24.41 11.37 16.35
CA SER A 266 -25.78 11.52 16.84
C SER A 266 -26.47 10.16 16.84
N GLY A 267 -27.31 9.90 17.84
CA GLY A 267 -27.94 8.61 18.08
C GLY A 267 -27.03 7.67 18.89
N THR A 268 -27.39 6.38 18.95
CA THR A 268 -26.66 5.41 19.77
C THR A 268 -25.52 4.77 19.00
N TRP A 269 -24.28 5.02 19.48
CA TRP A 269 -23.05 4.48 18.92
C TRP A 269 -22.29 3.65 19.94
N ASN A 270 -21.61 2.61 19.48
CA ASN A 270 -20.73 1.78 20.28
C ASN A 270 -19.30 1.92 19.76
N ILE A 271 -18.44 2.62 20.51
CA ILE A 271 -17.05 2.85 20.14
C ILE A 271 -16.24 1.60 20.47
N GLN A 272 -15.80 0.90 19.42
CA GLN A 272 -15.00 -0.33 19.43
C GLN A 272 -13.51 0.01 19.29
N PRO A 273 -12.58 -0.96 19.42
CA PRO A 273 -11.15 -0.65 19.42
C PRO A 273 -10.67 0.04 18.14
N GLU A 274 -11.17 -0.39 16.98
CA GLU A 274 -10.70 0.06 15.65
C GLU A 274 -11.75 0.84 14.85
N PHE A 275 -13.01 0.82 15.27
CA PHE A 275 -14.12 1.49 14.61
C PHE A 275 -15.17 1.97 15.62
N SER A 276 -16.13 2.74 15.16
CA SER A 276 -17.39 2.99 15.88
C SER A 276 -18.55 2.36 15.13
N GLU A 277 -19.39 1.58 15.83
CA GLU A 277 -20.59 0.95 15.28
C GLU A 277 -21.83 1.77 15.61
N PHE A 278 -22.61 2.12 14.60
CA PHE A 278 -23.95 2.66 14.82
C PHE A 278 -24.91 1.54 15.19
N VAL A 279 -25.56 1.64 16.35
CA VAL A 279 -26.44 0.59 16.90
C VAL A 279 -27.85 1.10 17.23
N GLY A 280 -28.16 2.36 16.91
CA GLY A 280 -29.49 2.95 17.08
C GLY A 280 -30.38 2.81 15.84
N ASP A 281 -31.60 3.34 15.94
CA ASP A 281 -32.58 3.34 14.85
C ASP A 281 -32.48 4.59 13.95
N LYS A 282 -32.01 5.71 14.52
CA LYS A 282 -31.79 6.96 13.78
C LYS A 282 -30.61 7.71 14.36
N GLY A 283 -29.77 8.27 13.50
CA GLY A 283 -28.56 8.96 13.93
C GLY A 283 -27.82 9.62 12.79
N LYS A 284 -26.66 10.18 13.11
CA LYS A 284 -25.77 10.80 12.13
C LYS A 284 -24.30 10.54 12.45
N LEU A 285 -23.48 10.54 11.40
CA LEU A 285 -22.05 10.77 11.47
C LEU A 285 -21.74 12.06 10.72
N ILE A 286 -21.12 13.03 11.39
CA ILE A 286 -20.84 14.36 10.85
C ILE A 286 -19.33 14.60 10.93
N ILE A 287 -18.74 15.21 9.91
CA ILE A 287 -17.36 15.70 9.97
C ILE A 287 -17.22 17.05 9.28
N ARG A 288 -16.47 17.96 9.89
CA ARG A 288 -16.02 19.19 9.25
C ARG A 288 -14.54 19.11 8.90
N TYR A 289 -14.24 19.27 7.62
CA TYR A 289 -12.93 18.99 7.05
C TYR A 289 -12.54 20.02 5.99
N LYS A 290 -11.25 20.10 5.67
CA LYS A 290 -10.64 20.96 4.67
C LYS A 290 -9.89 20.13 3.64
N ALA A 291 -10.58 19.79 2.55
CA ALA A 291 -10.08 19.07 1.39
C ALA A 291 -11.13 19.14 0.28
N ASN A 292 -10.78 18.77 -0.96
CA ASN A 292 -11.74 18.68 -2.05
C ASN A 292 -12.44 17.32 -2.16
N LYS A 293 -11.88 16.25 -1.58
CA LYS A 293 -12.56 14.95 -1.46
C LYS A 293 -12.51 14.44 -0.03
N VAL A 294 -13.59 13.76 0.36
CA VAL A 294 -13.63 12.96 1.60
C VAL A 294 -13.90 11.51 1.27
N ASN A 295 -13.12 10.65 1.91
CA ASN A 295 -13.27 9.22 1.88
C ASN A 295 -13.44 8.71 3.32
N ILE A 296 -14.15 7.59 3.46
CA ILE A 296 -14.35 6.95 4.75
C ILE A 296 -14.12 5.46 4.60
N VAL A 297 -13.29 4.89 5.47
CA VAL A 297 -13.17 3.44 5.61
C VAL A 297 -14.37 2.96 6.40
N LEU A 298 -15.25 2.21 5.74
CA LEU A 298 -16.51 1.74 6.29
C LEU A 298 -16.67 0.24 6.06
N SER A 299 -17.50 -0.39 6.90
CA SER A 299 -18.07 -1.71 6.66
C SER A 299 -19.50 -1.75 7.17
N ALA A 300 -20.25 -2.77 6.74
CA ALA A 300 -21.51 -3.09 7.37
C ALA A 300 -21.40 -4.39 8.17
N LYS A 301 -22.06 -4.43 9.32
CA LYS A 301 -22.12 -5.61 10.18
C LYS A 301 -22.75 -6.79 9.44
N ASP A 302 -22.06 -7.94 9.50
CA ASP A 302 -22.46 -9.19 8.85
C ASP A 302 -22.72 -9.03 7.33
N ASP A 303 -22.05 -8.06 6.69
CA ASP A 303 -22.23 -7.68 5.28
C ASP A 303 -23.69 -7.36 4.90
N LYS A 304 -24.52 -6.97 5.88
CA LYS A 304 -25.90 -6.52 5.67
C LYS A 304 -25.90 -5.07 5.18
N PRO A 305 -26.40 -4.76 3.98
CA PRO A 305 -26.34 -3.40 3.44
C PRO A 305 -26.95 -2.35 4.37
N VAL A 306 -26.21 -1.27 4.60
CA VAL A 306 -26.68 -0.07 5.32
C VAL A 306 -26.80 1.07 4.32
N LYS A 307 -28.01 1.58 4.15
CA LYS A 307 -28.27 2.75 3.30
C LYS A 307 -28.00 4.01 4.12
N VAL A 308 -27.24 4.94 3.56
CA VAL A 308 -26.99 6.26 4.18
C VAL A 308 -27.41 7.35 3.23
N ILE A 309 -28.05 8.39 3.76
CA ILE A 309 -28.29 9.63 3.04
C ILE A 309 -27.08 10.53 3.30
N VAL A 310 -26.51 11.08 2.23
CA VAL A 310 -25.27 11.86 2.29
C VAL A 310 -25.62 13.32 2.03
N LYS A 311 -25.11 14.24 2.84
CA LYS A 311 -25.18 15.68 2.55
C LYS A 311 -23.79 16.30 2.64
N LEU A 312 -23.60 17.34 1.84
CA LEU A 312 -22.43 18.21 1.89
C LEU A 312 -22.93 19.62 2.13
N ASP A 313 -22.42 20.27 3.17
CA ASP A 313 -22.80 21.63 3.56
C ASP A 313 -24.32 21.82 3.72
N GLY A 314 -24.97 20.80 4.31
CA GLY A 314 -26.41 20.78 4.61
C GLY A 314 -27.32 20.48 3.41
N VAL A 315 -26.78 20.31 2.20
CA VAL A 315 -27.55 20.00 0.98
C VAL A 315 -27.18 18.64 0.39
N TYR A 316 -28.08 18.07 -0.40
CA TYR A 316 -27.78 16.85 -1.15
C TYR A 316 -26.71 17.12 -2.22
N LEU A 317 -25.83 16.16 -2.40
CA LEU A 317 -24.85 16.17 -3.48
C LEU A 317 -25.54 15.99 -4.84
N THR A 318 -24.85 16.38 -5.89
CA THR A 318 -25.26 16.30 -7.29
C THR A 318 -24.26 15.46 -8.08
N GLU A 319 -24.56 15.17 -9.34
CA GLU A 319 -23.61 14.51 -10.25
C GLU A 319 -22.25 15.23 -10.34
N ASN A 320 -22.24 16.56 -10.13
CA ASN A 320 -21.02 17.37 -10.26
C ASN A 320 -20.09 17.29 -9.04
N ASN A 321 -20.61 16.95 -7.86
CA ASN A 321 -19.82 16.96 -6.62
C ASN A 321 -19.88 15.68 -5.80
N LYS A 322 -20.66 14.69 -6.23
CA LYS A 322 -20.74 13.39 -5.55
C LYS A 322 -19.48 12.59 -5.74
N GLY A 323 -19.09 11.86 -4.70
CA GLY A 323 -18.04 10.86 -4.80
C GLY A 323 -18.49 9.62 -5.57
N LYS A 324 -17.53 8.77 -5.95
CA LYS A 324 -17.78 7.57 -6.77
C LYS A 324 -18.72 6.56 -6.10
N ASN A 325 -18.83 6.59 -4.77
CA ASN A 325 -19.68 5.67 -4.00
C ASN A 325 -21.02 6.29 -3.60
N VAL A 326 -21.37 7.45 -4.17
CA VAL A 326 -22.65 8.12 -3.97
C VAL A 326 -23.43 8.11 -5.28
N ILE A 327 -24.72 7.79 -5.17
CA ILE A 327 -25.70 7.83 -6.26
C ILE A 327 -26.78 8.86 -5.95
N ILE A 328 -27.39 9.42 -6.99
CA ILE A 328 -28.54 10.33 -6.84
C ILE A 328 -29.82 9.54 -7.10
N GLU A 329 -30.66 9.41 -6.09
CA GLU A 329 -31.93 8.69 -6.14
C GLU A 329 -33.05 9.62 -5.66
N ASN A 330 -34.03 9.89 -6.53
CA ASN A 330 -35.19 10.74 -6.21
C ASN A 330 -34.81 12.11 -5.63
N GLY A 331 -33.76 12.74 -6.19
CA GLY A 331 -33.24 14.03 -5.75
C GLY A 331 -32.46 14.01 -4.43
N LYS A 332 -32.12 12.83 -3.89
CA LYS A 332 -31.28 12.66 -2.70
C LYS A 332 -29.98 11.96 -3.06
N SER A 333 -28.87 12.41 -2.49
CA SER A 333 -27.60 11.70 -2.53
C SER A 333 -27.57 10.58 -1.49
N VAL A 334 -27.27 9.37 -1.95
CA VAL A 334 -27.36 8.12 -1.19
C VAL A 334 -26.10 7.29 -1.40
N SER A 335 -25.65 6.59 -0.38
CA SER A 335 -24.66 5.52 -0.50
C SER A 335 -25.17 4.23 0.15
N VAL A 336 -24.73 3.08 -0.36
CA VAL A 336 -25.01 1.77 0.21
C VAL A 336 -23.69 1.17 0.69
N ILE A 337 -23.57 0.99 1.99
CA ILE A 337 -22.39 0.45 2.65
C ILE A 337 -22.62 -1.03 2.89
N GLN A 338 -21.66 -1.86 2.51
CA GLN A 338 -21.77 -3.30 2.67
C GLN A 338 -20.40 -3.89 3.02
N PHE A 339 -19.47 -3.84 2.06
CA PHE A 339 -18.14 -4.43 2.20
C PHE A 339 -17.18 -3.55 2.99
N SER A 340 -16.18 -4.18 3.61
CA SER A 340 -15.11 -3.48 4.34
C SER A 340 -14.11 -2.88 3.35
N GLN A 341 -14.24 -1.59 3.05
CA GLN A 341 -13.39 -0.89 2.07
C GLN A 341 -13.43 0.63 2.27
N LEU A 342 -12.65 1.35 1.46
CA LEU A 342 -12.72 2.79 1.33
C LEU A 342 -13.91 3.22 0.44
N TYR A 343 -14.74 4.12 0.96
CA TYR A 343 -15.86 4.75 0.27
C TYR A 343 -15.57 6.24 0.03
N ASN A 344 -15.68 6.70 -1.21
CA ASN A 344 -15.52 8.12 -1.56
C ASN A 344 -16.89 8.81 -1.66
N PHE A 345 -17.10 9.86 -0.87
CA PHE A 345 -18.39 10.51 -0.69
C PHE A 345 -18.55 11.84 -1.42
N SER A 346 -17.50 12.63 -1.55
CA SER A 346 -17.53 13.92 -2.26
C SER A 346 -16.30 14.13 -3.13
N ASN A 347 -16.48 15.00 -4.13
CA ASN A 347 -15.42 15.56 -4.96
C ASN A 347 -15.82 16.97 -5.42
N THR A 348 -15.29 18.01 -4.79
CA THR A 348 -15.64 19.43 -5.07
C THR A 348 -14.72 20.07 -6.13
N GLY A 349 -13.96 19.26 -6.87
CA GLY A 349 -13.05 19.76 -7.92
C GLY A 349 -11.88 20.54 -7.32
N ASP A 350 -11.73 21.81 -7.70
CA ASP A 350 -10.64 22.66 -7.22
C ASP A 350 -10.93 23.37 -5.88
N ASP A 351 -12.08 23.12 -5.26
CA ASP A 351 -12.43 23.71 -3.97
C ASP A 351 -11.89 22.87 -2.79
N TYR A 352 -10.77 23.32 -2.22
CA TYR A 352 -10.16 22.76 -1.00
C TYR A 352 -10.61 23.52 0.26
N GLY A 353 -11.78 24.13 0.22
CA GLY A 353 -12.39 24.87 1.32
C GLY A 353 -12.78 23.98 2.50
N TRP A 354 -13.36 24.63 3.51
CA TRP A 354 -13.98 23.92 4.63
C TRP A 354 -15.37 23.44 4.22
N HIS A 355 -15.60 22.13 4.36
CA HIS A 355 -16.87 21.50 4.09
C HIS A 355 -17.35 20.69 5.29
N THR A 356 -18.65 20.48 5.38
CA THR A 356 -19.28 19.60 6.37
C THR A 356 -19.97 18.44 5.66
N LEU A 357 -19.47 17.22 5.88
CA LEU A 357 -20.13 16.01 5.41
C LEU A 357 -21.05 15.48 6.51
N GLU A 358 -22.28 15.12 6.15
CA GLU A 358 -23.22 14.45 7.03
C GLU A 358 -23.67 13.12 6.41
N LEU A 359 -23.62 12.05 7.19
CA LEU A 359 -24.26 10.77 6.87
C LEU A 359 -25.47 10.58 7.80
N ASP A 360 -26.66 10.71 7.26
CA ASP A 360 -27.91 10.40 7.96
C ASP A 360 -28.15 8.87 7.91
N LEU A 361 -28.37 8.28 9.09
CA LEU A 361 -28.56 6.84 9.31
C LEU A 361 -29.98 6.56 9.80
N ASP A 362 -30.61 5.53 9.22
CA ASP A 362 -31.97 5.06 9.55
C ASP A 362 -32.03 3.58 9.95
N SER A 363 -30.88 2.93 10.07
CA SER A 363 -30.74 1.52 10.40
C SER A 363 -29.37 1.25 11.05
N PRO A 364 -29.29 0.30 12.00
CA PRO A 364 -28.04 -0.03 12.68
C PRO A 364 -27.11 -0.85 11.78
N GLY A 365 -25.85 -0.95 12.18
CA GLY A 365 -24.87 -1.87 11.59
C GLY A 365 -23.75 -1.20 10.79
N LEU A 366 -23.79 0.13 10.58
CA LEU A 366 -22.66 0.86 10.02
C LEU A 366 -21.47 0.78 10.98
N ARG A 367 -20.30 0.41 10.48
CA ARG A 367 -19.03 0.47 11.21
C ARG A 367 -18.09 1.41 10.49
N ALA A 368 -17.67 2.47 11.17
CA ALA A 368 -16.81 3.50 10.62
C ALA A 368 -15.43 3.49 11.28
N PHE A 369 -14.37 3.44 10.48
CA PHE A 369 -12.99 3.21 10.94
C PHE A 369 -12.15 4.48 10.90
N ALA A 370 -12.07 5.12 9.73
CA ALA A 370 -11.28 6.33 9.52
C ALA A 370 -11.85 7.23 8.43
N PHE A 371 -11.63 8.53 8.57
CA PHE A 371 -11.78 9.52 7.49
C PHE A 371 -10.42 9.78 6.85
N THR A 372 -10.38 9.80 5.53
CA THR A 372 -9.20 10.18 4.74
C THR A 372 -9.57 11.16 3.64
N PHE A 373 -8.58 11.90 3.15
CA PHE A 373 -8.79 13.07 2.31
C PHE A 373 -7.91 13.00 1.07
N GLY A 374 -8.27 13.77 0.03
CA GLY A 374 -7.59 13.78 -1.26
C GLY A 374 -8.30 14.64 -2.27
#